data_AF-K1RMZ2-F1
#
_entry.id   AF-K1RMZ2-F1
#
_cell.length_a   1.000
_cell.length_b   1.000
_cell.length_c   1.000
_cell.angle_alpha   90.00
_cell.angle_beta   90.00
_cell.angle_gamma   90.00
#
_symmetry.space_group_name_H-M   'P 1'
#
loop_
_entity.id
_entity.type
_entity.pdbx_description
1 polymer ?
#
loop_
_entity_poly.entity_id
_entity_poly.type
_entity_poly.pdbx_seq_one_letter_code
_entity_poly.pdbx_strand_id
1 'polypeptide(L)'
;MQLEKFQEASKKREGKPADKAILTSRAIDRPIRPLFPKDFRNDVCVVATVLSVEQDNSPEVCAMIGASVALSISDIPFGGPTAAVNVGYVDGQIVVNPTVAQREHSRLKLTVAGTMEKVTMIEAGADEIPNDTMLDCIKAGHEEIKKLCKFIEGIKEEVGKPKFEYVSFATDKDVYAEIKENFKERMYQDVQAVDKEVRDANMDKLAEDIQAYFVEKYGEEETEAKSTEIANSIHDLEKECVKK
;
A
#
# COMPACT_ATOMS: atom_id res chain seq x y z
N MET A 1 -16.16 -25.18 -17.64
CA MET A 1 -17.29 -25.37 -16.71
C MET A 1 -17.01 -26.60 -15.86
N GLN A 2 -16.33 -26.43 -14.71
CA GLN A 2 -16.33 -27.38 -13.59
C GLN A 2 -15.59 -26.71 -12.41
N LEU A 3 -16.34 -25.92 -11.64
CA LEU A 3 -16.05 -25.65 -10.23
C LEU A 3 -17.17 -26.31 -9.43
N GLU A 4 -17.27 -27.64 -9.54
CA GLU A 4 -18.11 -28.44 -8.65
C GLU A 4 -17.22 -29.33 -7.78
N LYS A 5 -16.31 -28.69 -7.03
CA LYS A 5 -15.78 -29.35 -5.83
C LYS A 5 -16.76 -29.05 -4.71
N PHE A 6 -17.64 -30.01 -4.42
CA PHE A 6 -18.37 -30.00 -3.16
C PHE A 6 -17.35 -29.95 -2.02
N GLN A 7 -17.47 -28.96 -1.14
CA GLN A 7 -16.62 -28.85 0.05
C GLN A 7 -16.79 -30.13 0.89
N GLU A 8 -15.69 -30.88 1.08
CA GLU A 8 -15.68 -32.14 1.86
C GLU A 8 -15.80 -31.91 3.37
N ALA A 9 -15.82 -30.66 3.84
CA ALA A 9 -15.98 -30.31 5.24
C ALA A 9 -17.44 -30.50 5.72
N SER A 10 -17.60 -30.82 7.02
CA SER A 10 -18.91 -30.99 7.69
C SER A 10 -19.90 -29.83 7.46
N LYS A 11 -19.39 -28.62 7.18
CA LYS A 11 -20.17 -27.47 6.75
C LYS A 11 -20.13 -27.38 5.22
N LYS A 12 -21.28 -27.61 4.57
CA LYS A 12 -21.50 -27.50 3.11
C LYS A 12 -21.43 -26.05 2.57
N ARG A 13 -20.78 -25.13 3.28
CA ARG A 13 -20.65 -23.70 2.96
C ARG A 13 -19.23 -23.25 3.27
N GLU A 14 -18.73 -22.32 2.46
CA GLU A 14 -17.46 -21.65 2.74
C GLU A 14 -17.52 -20.95 4.11
N GLY A 15 -16.51 -21.21 4.94
CA GLY A 15 -16.46 -20.74 6.32
C GLY A 15 -15.43 -19.63 6.50
N LYS A 16 -14.51 -19.82 7.44
CA LYS A 16 -13.40 -18.88 7.67
C LYS A 16 -12.53 -18.75 6.40
N PRO A 17 -12.02 -17.56 6.06
CA PRO A 17 -11.05 -17.40 4.97
C PRO A 17 -9.86 -18.35 5.12
N ALA A 18 -9.50 -19.04 4.03
CA ALA A 18 -8.30 -19.85 3.97
C ALA A 18 -7.03 -18.98 3.95
N ASP A 19 -5.88 -19.53 4.35
CA ASP A 19 -4.60 -18.80 4.36
C ASP A 19 -4.28 -18.16 3.00
N LYS A 20 -4.57 -18.88 1.91
CA LYS A 20 -4.42 -18.38 0.55
C LYS A 20 -5.26 -17.11 0.32
N ALA A 21 -6.52 -17.09 0.75
CA ALA A 21 -7.38 -15.93 0.61
C ALA A 21 -6.86 -14.74 1.43
N ILE A 22 -6.35 -14.99 2.64
CA ILE A 22 -5.73 -13.95 3.49
C ILE A 22 -4.49 -13.36 2.83
N LEU A 23 -3.62 -14.21 2.27
CA LEU A 23 -2.42 -13.78 1.54
C LEU A 23 -2.80 -12.95 0.31
N THR A 24 -3.79 -13.38 -0.47
CA THR A 24 -4.29 -12.62 -1.62
C THR A 24 -4.88 -11.28 -1.18
N SER A 25 -5.66 -11.21 -0.10
CA SER A 25 -6.16 -9.92 0.42
C SER A 25 -5.02 -8.97 0.78
N ARG A 26 -3.92 -9.48 1.38
CA ARG A 26 -2.73 -8.67 1.66
C ARG A 26 -2.00 -8.24 0.39
N ALA A 27 -1.93 -9.11 -0.62
CA ALA A 27 -1.33 -8.80 -1.92
C ALA A 27 -2.12 -7.70 -2.63
N ILE A 28 -3.45 -7.67 -2.52
CA ILE A 28 -4.30 -6.58 -3.03
C ILE A 28 -4.07 -5.29 -2.25
N ASP A 29 -4.01 -5.37 -0.91
CA ASP A 29 -3.93 -4.21 -0.03
C ASP A 29 -2.63 -3.40 -0.19
N ARG A 30 -1.49 -4.08 -0.22
CA ARG A 30 -0.15 -3.45 -0.28
C ARG A 30 0.02 -2.44 -1.42
N PRO A 31 -0.33 -2.73 -2.69
CA PRO A 31 -0.16 -1.77 -3.78
C PRO A 31 -1.21 -0.66 -3.82
N ILE A 32 -2.43 -0.88 -3.31
CA ILE A 32 -3.49 0.15 -3.32
C ILE A 32 -3.37 1.12 -2.13
N ARG A 33 -2.93 0.65 -0.96
CA ARG A 33 -2.88 1.44 0.28
C ARG A 33 -2.06 2.74 0.15
N PRO A 34 -0.86 2.75 -0.46
CA PRO A 34 -0.08 3.97 -0.63
C PRO A 34 -0.67 4.97 -1.64
N LEU A 35 -1.70 4.57 -2.39
CA LEU A 35 -2.32 5.40 -3.42
C LEU A 35 -3.55 6.15 -2.90
N PHE A 36 -4.01 5.88 -1.68
CA PHE A 36 -4.93 6.79 -1.01
C PHE A 36 -4.20 8.07 -0.58
N PRO A 37 -4.88 9.23 -0.54
CA PRO A 37 -4.30 10.43 0.04
C PRO A 37 -3.84 10.16 1.49
N LYS A 38 -2.70 10.74 1.88
CA LYS A 38 -2.04 10.42 3.16
C LYS A 38 -2.88 10.71 4.40
N ASP A 39 -3.77 11.68 4.28
CA ASP A 39 -4.66 12.19 5.31
C ASP A 39 -6.10 11.71 5.14
N PHE A 40 -6.34 10.77 4.21
CA PHE A 40 -7.66 10.19 4.01
C PHE A 40 -7.98 9.20 5.14
N ARG A 41 -8.99 9.52 5.94
CA ARG A 41 -9.39 8.75 7.15
C ARG A 41 -10.71 8.00 7.01
N ASN A 42 -11.42 8.14 5.89
CA ASN A 42 -12.70 7.45 5.69
C ASN A 42 -12.45 5.95 5.49
N ASP A 43 -13.32 5.13 6.09
CA ASP A 43 -13.25 3.68 5.92
C ASP A 43 -13.57 3.26 4.49
N VAL A 44 -12.71 2.41 3.92
CA VAL A 44 -12.89 1.83 2.58
C VAL A 44 -12.77 0.32 2.68
N CYS A 45 -13.78 -0.38 2.16
CA CYS A 45 -13.79 -1.84 2.07
C CYS A 45 -13.76 -2.27 0.60
N VAL A 46 -12.74 -3.04 0.23
CA VAL A 46 -12.63 -3.68 -1.09
C VAL A 46 -12.86 -5.17 -0.92
N VAL A 47 -13.88 -5.70 -1.59
CA VAL A 47 -14.23 -7.12 -1.55
C VAL A 47 -14.02 -7.74 -2.92
N ALA A 48 -13.10 -8.69 -3.02
CA ALA A 48 -12.87 -9.47 -4.23
C ALA A 48 -13.41 -10.89 -4.03
N THR A 49 -14.46 -11.25 -4.79
CA THR A 49 -15.08 -12.58 -4.75
C THR A 49 -14.79 -13.31 -6.06
N VAL A 50 -14.19 -14.51 -5.97
CA VAL A 50 -13.90 -15.33 -7.15
C VAL A 50 -15.17 -16.08 -7.55
N LEU A 51 -15.71 -15.75 -8.72
CA LEU A 51 -16.93 -16.38 -9.25
C LEU A 51 -16.64 -17.55 -10.19
N SER A 52 -15.48 -17.54 -10.85
CA SER A 52 -15.04 -18.57 -11.77
C SER A 52 -13.52 -18.59 -11.80
N VAL A 53 -12.95 -19.77 -12.04
CA VAL A 53 -11.51 -19.97 -12.19
C VAL A 53 -11.26 -20.69 -13.50
N GLU A 54 -10.44 -20.05 -14.32
CA GLU A 54 -9.73 -20.67 -15.44
C GLU A 54 -8.31 -20.98 -14.92
N GLN A 55 -7.78 -22.18 -15.18
CA GLN A 55 -6.60 -22.68 -14.46
C GLN A 55 -5.30 -21.99 -14.88
N ASP A 56 -5.20 -21.59 -16.14
CA ASP A 56 -4.03 -20.87 -16.63
C ASP A 56 -3.98 -19.43 -16.09
N ASN A 57 -5.14 -18.83 -15.84
CA ASN A 57 -5.26 -17.46 -15.35
C ASN A 57 -5.36 -17.35 -13.82
N SER A 58 -4.41 -16.64 -13.22
CA SER A 58 -4.39 -16.42 -11.76
C SER A 58 -5.58 -15.59 -11.29
N PRO A 59 -6.47 -16.12 -10.41
CA PRO A 59 -7.54 -15.34 -9.83
C PRO A 59 -7.01 -14.23 -8.91
N GLU A 60 -5.80 -14.38 -8.34
CA GLU A 60 -5.17 -13.36 -7.50
C GLU A 60 -4.80 -12.12 -8.33
N VAL A 61 -4.14 -12.30 -9.47
CA VAL A 61 -3.80 -11.20 -10.39
C VAL A 61 -5.07 -10.52 -10.89
N CYS A 62 -6.08 -11.31 -11.26
CA CYS A 62 -7.38 -10.77 -11.68
C CYS A 62 -8.03 -9.94 -10.56
N ALA A 63 -8.00 -10.40 -9.32
CA ALA A 63 -8.54 -9.66 -8.17
C ALA A 63 -7.78 -8.35 -7.90
N MET A 64 -6.45 -8.33 -8.05
CA MET A 64 -5.66 -7.10 -7.92
C MET A 64 -6.00 -6.06 -8.98
N ILE A 65 -6.13 -6.49 -10.25
CA ILE A 65 -6.55 -5.61 -11.35
C ILE A 65 -7.99 -5.15 -11.11
N GLY A 66 -8.90 -6.05 -10.73
CA GLY A 66 -10.31 -5.74 -10.45
C GLY A 66 -10.48 -4.73 -9.31
N ALA A 67 -9.71 -4.86 -8.22
CA ALA A 67 -9.70 -3.89 -7.14
C ALA A 67 -9.26 -2.50 -7.61
N SER A 68 -8.21 -2.44 -8.43
CA SER A 68 -7.73 -1.18 -9.02
C SER A 68 -8.78 -0.54 -9.95
N VAL A 69 -9.43 -1.33 -10.81
CA VAL A 69 -10.54 -0.86 -11.66
C VAL A 69 -11.66 -0.30 -10.79
N ALA A 70 -12.14 -1.07 -9.80
CA ALA A 70 -13.24 -0.66 -8.93
C ALA A 70 -12.95 0.67 -8.21
N LEU A 71 -11.76 0.83 -7.63
CA LEU A 71 -11.35 2.08 -7.00
C LEU A 71 -11.21 3.22 -8.01
N SER A 72 -10.67 2.94 -9.20
CA SER A 72 -10.45 3.94 -10.24
C SER A 72 -11.77 4.53 -10.73
N ILE A 73 -12.80 3.70 -10.95
CA ILE A 73 -14.13 4.13 -11.43
C ILE A 73 -15.06 4.64 -10.31
N SER A 74 -14.74 4.34 -9.05
CA SER A 74 -15.51 4.85 -7.90
C SER A 74 -15.35 6.37 -7.74
N ASP A 75 -16.14 6.95 -6.86
CA ASP A 75 -16.00 8.33 -6.38
C ASP A 75 -14.92 8.47 -5.29
N ILE A 76 -14.31 7.39 -4.81
CA ILE A 76 -13.30 7.44 -3.74
C ILE A 76 -12.00 8.09 -4.22
N PRO A 77 -11.44 9.09 -3.48
CA PRO A 77 -10.12 9.64 -3.75
C PRO A 77 -9.04 8.56 -3.81
N PHE A 78 -8.44 8.37 -4.98
CA PHE A 78 -7.47 7.31 -5.23
C PHE A 78 -6.50 7.74 -6.34
N GLY A 79 -5.20 7.72 -6.04
CA GLY A 79 -4.09 8.13 -6.91
C GLY A 79 -3.55 7.01 -7.81
N GLY A 80 -4.33 5.97 -8.05
CA GLY A 80 -4.01 4.93 -9.03
C GLY A 80 -4.27 5.35 -10.49
N PRO A 81 -4.31 4.39 -11.43
CA PRO A 81 -4.42 2.95 -11.17
C PRO A 81 -3.10 2.28 -10.79
N THR A 82 -3.23 1.09 -10.22
CA THR A 82 -2.16 0.10 -10.15
C THR A 82 -2.57 -1.16 -10.91
N ALA A 83 -1.62 -1.96 -11.38
CA ALA A 83 -1.90 -3.27 -11.93
C ALA A 83 -0.83 -4.26 -11.44
N ALA A 84 -1.09 -5.54 -11.65
CA ALA A 84 -0.20 -6.61 -11.28
C ALA A 84 -0.11 -7.67 -12.36
N VAL A 85 1.01 -8.39 -12.38
CA VAL A 85 1.23 -9.56 -13.22
C VAL A 85 2.03 -10.60 -12.45
N ASN A 86 1.89 -11.86 -12.84
CA ASN A 86 2.84 -12.89 -12.47
C ASN A 86 3.94 -12.97 -13.52
N VAL A 87 5.15 -13.30 -13.11
CA VAL A 87 6.30 -13.50 -13.99
C VAL A 87 6.98 -14.80 -13.56
N GLY A 88 7.26 -15.63 -14.56
CA GLY A 88 8.03 -16.86 -14.41
C GLY A 88 9.33 -16.82 -15.20
N TYR A 89 10.28 -17.64 -14.76
CA TYR A 89 11.52 -17.93 -15.50
C TYR A 89 11.50 -19.39 -15.91
N VAL A 90 11.03 -19.64 -17.14
CA VAL A 90 10.69 -20.98 -17.67
C VAL A 90 11.72 -21.34 -18.73
N ASP A 91 12.45 -22.44 -18.53
CA ASP A 91 13.46 -22.93 -19.48
C ASP A 91 14.45 -21.85 -19.96
N GLY A 92 14.85 -20.96 -19.07
CA GLY A 92 15.78 -19.86 -19.36
C GLY A 92 15.14 -18.58 -19.92
N GLN A 93 13.81 -18.53 -20.03
CA GLN A 93 13.07 -17.42 -20.63
C GLN A 93 12.11 -16.75 -19.64
N ILE A 94 11.93 -15.43 -19.78
CA ILE A 94 10.98 -14.65 -18.99
C ILE A 94 9.59 -14.80 -19.60
N VAL A 95 8.62 -15.27 -18.81
CA VAL A 95 7.23 -15.47 -19.23
C VAL A 95 6.30 -14.69 -18.31
N VAL A 96 5.52 -13.76 -18.86
CA VAL A 96 4.49 -13.02 -18.11
C VAL A 96 3.19 -13.82 -18.10
N ASN A 97 2.56 -13.88 -16.93
CA ASN A 97 1.36 -14.67 -16.62
C ASN A 97 1.45 -16.11 -17.14
N PRO A 98 2.46 -16.89 -16.69
CA PRO A 98 2.69 -18.25 -17.18
C PRO A 98 1.48 -19.15 -16.91
N THR A 99 1.17 -20.04 -17.86
CA THR A 99 0.12 -21.07 -17.74
C THR A 99 0.43 -22.09 -16.64
N VAL A 100 -0.50 -23.00 -16.32
CA VAL A 100 -0.25 -24.08 -15.34
C VAL A 100 0.99 -24.87 -15.72
N ALA A 101 1.08 -25.33 -16.97
CA ALA A 101 2.19 -26.13 -17.45
C ALA A 101 3.52 -25.36 -17.40
N GLN A 102 3.52 -24.07 -17.76
CA GLN A 102 4.72 -23.24 -17.68
C GLN A 102 5.18 -23.01 -16.24
N ARG A 103 4.25 -22.91 -15.27
CA ARG A 103 4.57 -22.74 -13.86
C ARG A 103 5.26 -23.97 -13.25
N GLU A 104 5.01 -25.18 -13.78
CA GLU A 104 5.68 -26.41 -13.34
C GLU A 104 7.16 -26.45 -13.72
N HIS A 105 7.53 -25.80 -14.82
CA HIS A 105 8.91 -25.69 -15.30
C HIS A 105 9.57 -24.36 -14.90
N SER A 106 8.90 -23.54 -14.10
CA SER A 106 9.41 -22.23 -13.73
C SER A 106 10.29 -22.26 -12.49
N ARG A 107 11.48 -21.67 -12.60
CA ARG A 107 12.42 -21.44 -11.47
C ARG A 107 12.14 -20.15 -10.72
N LEU A 108 11.09 -19.42 -11.09
CA LEU A 108 10.68 -18.15 -10.48
C LEU A 108 9.16 -18.08 -10.37
N LYS A 109 8.68 -17.71 -9.19
CA LYS A 109 7.30 -17.33 -8.91
C LYS A 109 7.33 -15.90 -8.40
N LEU A 110 7.15 -14.95 -9.32
CA LEU A 110 7.21 -13.52 -9.03
C LEU A 110 5.84 -12.91 -9.29
N THR A 111 5.28 -12.21 -8.32
CA THR A 111 4.18 -11.26 -8.51
C THR A 111 4.75 -9.86 -8.39
N VAL A 112 4.55 -9.04 -9.41
CA VAL A 112 4.91 -7.61 -9.41
C VAL A 112 3.63 -6.81 -9.48
N ALA A 113 3.52 -5.75 -8.68
CA ALA A 113 2.51 -4.73 -8.83
C ALA A 113 3.12 -3.33 -8.83
N GLY A 114 2.49 -2.42 -9.56
CA GLY A 114 3.00 -1.07 -9.73
C GLY A 114 2.00 -0.13 -10.38
N THR A 115 2.37 1.15 -10.42
CA THR A 115 1.71 2.17 -11.22
C THR A 115 2.42 2.30 -12.58
N MET A 116 1.98 3.25 -13.41
CA MET A 116 2.68 3.61 -14.65
C MET A 116 4.16 3.95 -14.43
N GLU A 117 4.48 4.56 -13.29
CA GLU A 117 5.80 5.12 -13.02
C GLU A 117 6.71 4.16 -12.25
N LYS A 118 6.15 3.43 -11.27
CA LYS A 118 6.95 2.72 -10.27
C LYS A 118 6.35 1.37 -9.89
N VAL A 119 7.23 0.41 -9.63
CA VAL A 119 6.89 -0.81 -8.91
C VAL A 119 6.64 -0.47 -7.44
N THR A 120 5.51 -0.92 -6.90
CA THR A 120 5.08 -0.64 -5.53
C THR A 120 5.08 -1.87 -4.64
N MET A 121 5.00 -3.07 -5.21
CA MET A 121 4.99 -4.32 -4.47
C MET A 121 5.62 -5.45 -5.29
N ILE A 122 6.43 -6.27 -4.62
CA ILE A 122 7.03 -7.49 -5.16
C ILE A 122 6.81 -8.61 -4.14
N GLU A 123 6.37 -9.77 -4.62
CA GLU A 123 6.33 -11.01 -3.86
C GLU A 123 6.98 -12.11 -4.71
N ALA A 124 8.07 -12.71 -4.22
CA ALA A 124 8.91 -13.59 -5.03
C ALA A 124 9.36 -14.84 -4.27
N GLY A 125 9.34 -15.98 -4.96
CA GLY A 125 10.08 -17.19 -4.60
C GLY A 125 10.85 -17.69 -5.82
N ALA A 126 12.11 -18.07 -5.67
CA ALA A 126 12.97 -18.43 -6.79
C ALA A 126 14.02 -19.50 -6.41
N ASP A 127 14.41 -20.31 -7.40
CA ASP A 127 15.41 -21.38 -7.24
C ASP A 127 16.81 -20.85 -7.57
N GLU A 128 17.36 -20.01 -6.70
CA GLU A 128 18.73 -19.46 -6.81
C GLU A 128 19.05 -18.88 -8.21
N ILE A 129 18.13 -18.06 -8.75
CA ILE A 129 18.37 -17.37 -10.01
C ILE A 129 19.33 -16.17 -9.80
N PRO A 130 20.13 -15.78 -10.81
CA PRO A 130 20.99 -14.59 -10.71
C PRO A 130 20.19 -13.30 -10.43
N ASN A 131 20.78 -12.38 -9.66
CA ASN A 131 20.14 -11.11 -9.32
C ASN A 131 19.78 -10.28 -10.56
N ASP A 132 20.63 -10.27 -11.58
CA ASP A 132 20.36 -9.56 -12.83
C ASP A 132 19.14 -10.13 -13.55
N THR A 133 18.99 -11.47 -13.55
CA THR A 133 17.81 -12.14 -14.10
C THR A 133 16.53 -11.80 -13.33
N MET A 134 16.59 -11.75 -11.99
CA MET A 134 15.46 -11.29 -11.17
C MET A 134 15.05 -9.86 -11.52
N LEU A 135 16.04 -8.95 -11.65
CA LEU A 135 15.79 -7.56 -12.02
C LEU A 135 15.15 -7.44 -13.40
N ASP A 136 15.61 -8.22 -14.37
CA ASP A 136 15.04 -8.23 -15.72
C ASP A 136 13.61 -8.79 -15.73
N CYS A 137 13.31 -9.78 -14.88
CA CYS A 137 11.94 -10.27 -14.69
C CYS A 137 11.03 -9.17 -14.10
N ILE A 138 11.51 -8.41 -13.13
CA ILE A 138 10.75 -7.29 -12.53
C ILE A 138 10.47 -6.21 -13.58
N LYS A 139 11.48 -5.84 -14.38
CA LYS A 139 11.32 -4.86 -15.47
C LYS A 139 10.32 -5.33 -16.52
N ALA A 140 10.43 -6.57 -16.97
CA ALA A 140 9.50 -7.16 -17.93
C ALA A 140 8.05 -7.15 -17.40
N GLY A 141 7.86 -7.49 -16.12
CA GLY A 141 6.56 -7.37 -15.46
C GLY A 141 6.03 -5.94 -15.42
N HIS A 142 6.90 -4.96 -15.12
CA HIS A 142 6.50 -3.55 -15.06
C HIS A 142 6.09 -2.98 -16.41
N GLU A 143 6.73 -3.39 -17.51
CA GLU A 143 6.31 -2.99 -18.86
C GLU A 143 4.90 -3.47 -19.21
N GLU A 144 4.49 -4.68 -18.79
CA GLU A 144 3.10 -5.14 -18.97
C GLU A 144 2.12 -4.43 -18.03
N ILE A 145 2.54 -4.14 -16.79
CA ILE A 145 1.76 -3.35 -15.82
C ILE A 145 1.42 -1.97 -16.38
N LYS A 146 2.35 -1.30 -17.06
CA LYS A 146 2.09 0.00 -17.72
C LYS A 146 0.95 -0.08 -18.73
N LYS A 147 0.93 -1.13 -19.55
CA LYS A 147 -0.16 -1.37 -20.52
C LYS A 147 -1.50 -1.60 -19.81
N LEU A 148 -1.50 -2.37 -18.73
CA LEU A 148 -2.70 -2.62 -17.92
C LEU A 148 -3.20 -1.33 -17.24
N CYS A 149 -2.30 -0.50 -16.69
CA CYS A 149 -2.67 0.79 -16.12
C CYS A 149 -3.35 1.69 -17.17
N LYS A 150 -2.79 1.76 -18.39
CA LYS A 150 -3.41 2.50 -19.51
C LYS A 150 -4.80 1.96 -19.89
N PHE A 151 -4.96 0.64 -19.87
CA PHE A 151 -6.26 0.02 -20.10
C PHE A 151 -7.28 0.41 -19.01
N ILE A 152 -6.88 0.41 -17.74
CA ILE A 152 -7.73 0.84 -16.62
C ILE A 152 -8.07 2.34 -16.72
N GLU A 153 -7.12 3.18 -17.15
CA GLU A 153 -7.36 4.60 -17.42
C GLU A 153 -8.44 4.80 -18.48
N GLY A 154 -8.40 4.05 -19.59
CA GLY A 154 -9.45 4.10 -20.61
C GLY A 154 -10.84 3.75 -20.07
N ILE A 155 -10.94 2.73 -19.20
CA ILE A 155 -12.20 2.39 -18.53
C ILE A 155 -12.67 3.55 -17.62
N LYS A 156 -11.75 4.14 -16.85
CA LYS A 156 -12.06 5.28 -15.98
C LYS A 156 -12.53 6.50 -16.78
N GLU A 157 -11.96 6.75 -17.95
CA GLU A 157 -12.40 7.84 -18.83
C GLU A 157 -13.82 7.62 -19.34
N GLU A 158 -14.20 6.38 -19.63
CA GLU A 158 -15.53 6.05 -20.17
C GLU A 158 -16.63 6.05 -19.11
N VAL A 159 -16.36 5.48 -17.91
CA VAL A 159 -17.41 5.21 -16.90
C VAL A 159 -17.07 5.67 -15.48
N GLY A 160 -15.95 6.37 -15.29
CA GLY A 160 -15.50 6.80 -13.97
C GLY A 160 -16.37 7.90 -13.36
N LYS A 161 -16.63 7.78 -12.05
CA LYS A 161 -17.31 8.83 -11.29
C LYS A 161 -16.36 9.96 -10.90
N PRO A 162 -16.85 11.22 -10.80
CA PRO A 162 -16.10 12.29 -10.16
C PRO A 162 -15.68 11.90 -8.75
N LYS A 163 -14.46 12.28 -8.34
CA LYS A 163 -13.97 12.02 -7.00
C LYS A 163 -14.69 12.92 -6.00
N PHE A 164 -15.12 12.37 -4.87
CA PHE A 164 -15.72 13.17 -3.81
C PHE A 164 -14.65 13.96 -3.07
N GLU A 165 -15.04 15.12 -2.53
CA GLU A 165 -14.17 15.93 -1.68
C GLU A 165 -14.26 15.47 -0.24
N TYR A 166 -13.14 15.43 0.46
CA TYR A 166 -13.06 15.08 1.87
C TYR A 166 -12.39 16.21 2.65
N VAL A 167 -12.73 16.30 3.94
CA VAL A 167 -12.05 17.22 4.85
C VAL A 167 -10.61 16.72 5.01
N SER A 168 -9.66 17.54 4.58
CA SER A 168 -8.24 17.22 4.72
C SER A 168 -7.85 17.21 6.19
N PHE A 169 -7.11 16.19 6.59
CA PHE A 169 -6.48 16.09 7.90
C PHE A 169 -4.96 16.29 7.78
N ALA A 170 -4.53 17.05 6.77
CA ALA A 170 -3.14 17.42 6.60
C ALA A 170 -2.67 18.28 7.77
N THR A 171 -1.39 18.15 8.09
CA THR A 171 -0.73 18.92 9.14
C THR A 171 -0.86 20.42 8.88
N ASP A 172 -1.30 21.17 9.89
CA ASP A 172 -1.36 22.63 9.83
C ASP A 172 0.05 23.21 9.65
N LYS A 173 0.21 24.07 8.64
CA LYS A 173 1.54 24.56 8.25
C LYS A 173 2.12 25.54 9.25
N ASP A 174 1.28 26.30 9.93
CA ASP A 174 1.71 27.32 10.87
C ASP A 174 2.13 26.66 12.19
N VAL A 175 1.32 25.70 12.69
CA VAL A 175 1.67 24.85 13.84
C VAL A 175 2.96 24.07 13.57
N TYR A 176 3.10 23.47 12.38
CA TYR A 176 4.32 22.76 11.99
C TYR A 176 5.54 23.67 11.95
N ALA A 177 5.42 24.85 11.34
CA ALA A 177 6.52 25.81 11.23
C ALA A 177 6.99 26.27 12.62
N GLU A 178 6.06 26.55 13.51
CA GLU A 178 6.33 26.96 14.89
C GLU A 178 7.04 25.86 15.69
N ILE A 179 6.53 24.62 15.67
CA ILE A 179 7.17 23.49 16.34
C ILE A 179 8.58 23.27 15.77
N LYS A 180 8.71 23.33 14.44
CA LYS A 180 10.00 23.13 13.76
C LYS A 180 11.01 24.22 14.11
N GLU A 181 10.59 25.48 14.23
CA GLU A 181 11.48 26.58 14.60
C GLU A 181 12.04 26.39 16.02
N ASN A 182 11.20 25.96 16.96
CA ASN A 182 11.55 25.92 18.38
C ASN A 182 12.16 24.58 18.82
N PHE A 183 11.77 23.45 18.21
CA PHE A 183 12.07 22.11 18.73
C PHE A 183 12.87 21.21 17.80
N LYS A 184 13.15 21.62 16.55
CA LYS A 184 13.83 20.75 15.58
C LYS A 184 15.20 20.24 16.01
N GLU A 185 16.03 21.10 16.58
CA GLU A 185 17.39 20.69 17.00
C GLU A 185 17.31 19.65 18.11
N ARG A 186 16.44 19.88 19.09
CA ARG A 186 16.19 18.93 20.17
C ARG A 186 15.61 17.62 19.63
N MET A 187 14.59 17.68 18.79
CA MET A 187 14.01 16.50 18.10
C MET A 187 15.10 15.69 17.40
N TYR A 188 15.99 16.35 16.67
CA TYR A 188 17.08 15.69 15.96
C TYR A 188 18.04 14.97 16.90
N GLN A 189 18.37 15.55 18.05
CA GLN A 189 19.22 14.91 19.06
C GLN A 189 18.51 13.76 19.77
N ASP A 190 17.27 13.98 20.18
CA ASP A 190 16.48 13.02 20.96
C ASP A 190 16.17 11.74 20.18
N VAL A 191 15.87 11.86 18.87
CA VAL A 191 15.56 10.72 18.00
C VAL A 191 16.77 9.85 17.66
N GLN A 192 18.00 10.34 17.89
CA GLN A 192 19.24 9.60 17.63
C GLN A 192 19.64 8.66 18.77
N ALA A 193 18.91 8.65 19.89
CA ALA A 193 19.17 7.72 20.98
C ALA A 193 19.14 6.26 20.47
N VAL A 194 20.22 5.51 20.76
CA VAL A 194 20.41 4.14 20.29
C VAL A 194 19.45 3.19 21.00
N ASP A 195 19.35 3.32 22.33
CA ASP A 195 18.42 2.54 23.13
C ASP A 195 16.97 2.96 22.86
N LYS A 196 16.11 1.98 22.63
CA LYS A 196 14.72 2.23 22.27
C LYS A 196 13.94 2.87 23.43
N GLU A 197 14.12 2.39 24.66
CA GLU A 197 13.37 2.91 25.82
C GLU A 197 13.78 4.35 26.11
N VAL A 198 15.07 4.67 25.97
CA VAL A 198 15.56 6.05 26.09
C VAL A 198 15.00 6.93 24.98
N ARG A 199 14.98 6.46 23.73
CA ARG A 199 14.45 7.23 22.61
C ARG A 199 12.95 7.50 22.79
N ASP A 200 12.17 6.47 23.12
CA ASP A 200 10.73 6.59 23.33
C ASP A 200 10.44 7.59 24.49
N ALA A 201 11.17 7.49 25.61
CA ALA A 201 11.03 8.43 26.73
C ALA A 201 11.42 9.87 26.37
N ASN A 202 12.46 10.07 25.55
CA ASN A 202 12.84 11.40 25.07
C ASN A 202 11.74 12.01 24.18
N MET A 203 11.15 11.20 23.30
CA MET A 203 10.08 11.61 22.41
C MET A 203 8.80 11.96 23.16
N ASP A 204 8.43 11.16 24.17
CA ASP A 204 7.29 11.45 25.06
C ASP A 204 7.52 12.77 25.79
N LYS A 205 8.70 12.95 26.38
CA LYS A 205 9.05 14.20 27.08
C LYS A 205 9.08 15.40 26.14
N LEU A 206 9.56 15.24 24.92
CA LEU A 206 9.55 16.30 23.92
C LEU A 206 8.11 16.69 23.55
N ALA A 207 7.21 15.72 23.42
CA ALA A 207 5.79 16.00 23.17
C ALA A 207 5.13 16.74 24.34
N GLU A 208 5.42 16.35 25.58
CA GLU A 208 4.98 17.08 26.79
C GLU A 208 5.49 18.52 26.81
N ASP A 209 6.78 18.73 26.51
CA ASP A 209 7.39 20.06 26.50
C ASP A 209 6.83 20.95 25.38
N ILE A 210 6.51 20.37 24.21
CA ILE A 210 5.81 21.07 23.13
C ILE A 210 4.40 21.47 23.57
N GLN A 211 3.65 20.57 24.20
CA GLN A 211 2.32 20.92 24.73
C GLN A 211 2.41 22.04 25.76
N ALA A 212 3.35 21.96 26.70
CA ALA A 212 3.57 23.00 27.71
C ALA A 212 3.89 24.36 27.08
N TYR A 213 4.72 24.38 26.03
CA TYR A 213 5.02 25.60 25.26
C TYR A 213 3.76 26.21 24.62
N PHE A 214 2.89 25.40 24.01
CA PHE A 214 1.64 25.88 23.42
C PHE A 214 0.67 26.39 24.49
N VAL A 215 0.56 25.69 25.63
CA VAL A 215 -0.28 26.12 26.77
C VAL A 215 0.20 27.47 27.30
N GLU A 216 1.51 27.67 27.47
CA GLU A 216 2.06 28.94 27.93
C GLU A 216 1.79 30.09 26.95
N LYS A 217 1.91 29.83 25.64
CA LYS A 217 1.81 30.86 24.61
C LYS A 217 0.38 31.22 24.21
N TYR A 218 -0.51 30.22 24.13
CA TYR A 218 -1.85 30.35 23.58
C TYR A 218 -2.97 30.03 24.58
N GLY A 219 -2.64 29.45 25.74
CA GLY A 219 -3.60 29.00 26.74
C GLY A 219 -4.04 27.54 26.55
N GLU A 220 -4.62 26.97 27.62
CA GLU A 220 -5.07 25.57 27.64
C GLU A 220 -6.17 25.28 26.59
N GLU A 221 -7.16 26.16 26.46
CA GLU A 221 -8.32 25.95 25.58
C GLU A 221 -7.91 25.90 24.09
N GLU A 222 -7.06 26.83 23.65
CA GLU A 222 -6.55 26.86 22.27
C GLU A 222 -5.59 25.70 21.99
N THR A 223 -4.81 25.29 22.98
CA THR A 223 -3.89 24.14 22.83
C THR A 223 -4.65 22.83 22.69
N GLU A 224 -5.71 22.64 23.47
CA GLU A 224 -6.58 21.46 23.37
C GLU A 224 -7.28 21.40 22.00
N ALA A 225 -7.76 22.54 21.49
CA ALA A 225 -8.34 22.64 20.16
C ALA A 225 -7.37 22.23 19.04
N LYS A 226 -6.07 22.52 19.21
CA LYS A 226 -4.99 22.17 18.26
C LYS A 226 -4.28 20.86 18.54
N SER A 227 -4.73 20.08 19.53
CA SER A 227 -4.05 18.85 19.98
C SER A 227 -3.73 17.88 18.84
N THR A 228 -4.65 17.71 17.89
CA THR A 228 -4.47 16.85 16.72
C THR A 228 -3.40 17.40 15.76
N GLU A 229 -3.38 18.72 15.54
CA GLU A 229 -2.43 19.38 14.65
C GLU A 229 -1.02 19.39 15.25
N ILE A 230 -0.91 19.61 16.56
CA ILE A 230 0.34 19.48 17.32
C ILE A 230 0.88 18.06 17.21
N ALA A 231 0.06 17.04 17.46
CA ALA A 231 0.46 15.64 17.37
C ALA A 231 0.92 15.25 15.95
N ASN A 232 0.17 15.66 14.91
CA ASN A 232 0.56 15.43 13.52
C ASN A 232 1.88 16.14 13.17
N SER A 233 2.07 17.36 13.67
CA SER A 233 3.29 18.16 13.44
C SER A 233 4.51 17.55 14.10
N ILE A 234 4.38 17.02 15.32
CA ILE A 234 5.44 16.30 16.03
C ILE A 234 5.87 15.08 15.22
N HIS A 235 4.91 14.25 14.79
CA HIS A 235 5.18 13.05 14.00
C HIS A 235 5.84 13.38 12.64
N ASP A 236 5.39 14.45 11.97
CA ASP A 236 6.01 14.87 10.70
C ASP A 236 7.42 15.41 10.89
N LEU A 237 7.69 16.12 12.00
CA LEU A 237 9.02 16.63 12.31
C LEU A 237 9.98 15.51 12.70
N GLU A 238 9.54 14.54 13.51
CA GLU A 238 10.29 13.32 13.81
C GLU A 238 10.70 12.61 12.52
N LYS A 239 9.74 12.41 11.62
CA LYS A 239 9.97 11.80 10.30
C LYS A 239 10.94 12.60 9.42
N GLU A 240 10.94 13.93 9.50
CA GLU A 240 11.93 14.77 8.82
C GLU A 240 13.33 14.55 9.41
N CYS A 241 13.46 14.50 10.74
CA CYS A 241 14.73 14.34 11.44
C CYS A 241 15.35 12.95 11.23
N VAL A 242 14.56 11.87 11.25
CA VAL A 242 15.05 10.49 11.04
C VAL A 242 15.54 10.25 9.60
N LYS A 243 15.01 11.01 8.63
CA LYS A 243 15.38 10.86 7.21
C LYS A 243 16.66 11.61 6.82
N LYS A 244 17.19 12.46 7.71
CA LYS A 244 18.44 13.18 7.49
C LYS A 244 19.61 12.39 8.04
#